data_AF-Q0D5B4-F1
#
_entry.id   AF-Q0D5B4-F1
#
_cell.length_a   1.000
_cell.length_b   1.000
_cell.length_c   1.000
_cell.angle_alpha   90.00
_cell.angle_beta   90.00
_cell.angle_gamma   90.00
#
_symmetry.space_group_name_H-M   'P 1'
#
loop_
_entity.id
_entity.type
_entity.pdbx_description
1 polymer ?
#
loop_
_entity_poly.entity_id
_entity_poly.type
_entity_poly.pdbx_seq_one_letter_code
_entity_poly.pdbx_strand_id
1 'polypeptide(L)'
;MDSRPREAPAPAEPSGGAAPAAANGEVEITKPRNDKRGYRRVVLPNALECLVISDPDTDKAAASMNVSVGYFCDPEGLPGLAHFLEHMLFYASEKYPIEDSYSKYIAEHGGSRNAFTSREHTNFFFDVNNDCLDDALDR
;
A
#
# COMPACT_ATOMS: atom_id res chain seq x y z
N MET A 1 18.01 -0.37 53.68
CA MET A 1 18.68 -1.47 52.97
C MET A 1 17.57 -2.43 52.57
N ASP A 2 17.07 -2.52 51.35
CA ASP A 2 17.60 -2.15 50.04
C ASP A 2 16.38 -1.99 49.09
N SER A 3 16.05 -0.74 48.74
CA SER A 3 14.91 -0.39 47.89
C SER A 3 15.39 -0.24 46.46
N ARG A 4 15.60 -1.35 45.76
CA ARG A 4 15.91 -1.35 44.32
C ARG A 4 14.65 -1.64 43.50
N PRO A 5 14.26 -0.79 42.53
CA PRO A 5 13.19 -1.12 41.60
C PRO A 5 13.62 -2.30 40.71
N ARG A 6 12.70 -3.25 40.49
CA ARG A 6 12.89 -4.32 39.49
C ARG A 6 12.86 -3.68 38.11
N GLU A 7 14.02 -3.67 37.47
CA GLU A 7 14.21 -3.28 36.08
C GLU A 7 13.45 -4.27 35.18
N ALA A 8 12.54 -3.75 34.35
CA ALA A 8 11.84 -4.55 33.35
C ALA A 8 12.84 -4.96 32.25
N PRO A 9 12.79 -6.20 31.74
CA PRO A 9 13.66 -6.59 30.64
C PRO A 9 13.33 -5.75 29.39
N ALA A 10 14.37 -5.18 28.79
CA ALA A 10 14.27 -4.46 27.52
C ALA A 10 13.67 -5.36 26.42
N PRO A 11 12.93 -4.80 25.45
CA PRO A 11 12.43 -5.57 24.32
C PRO A 11 13.60 -6.14 23.52
N ALA A 12 13.52 -7.43 23.21
CA ALA A 12 14.50 -8.11 22.38
C ALA A 12 14.61 -7.41 21.01
N GLU A 13 15.85 -7.12 20.60
CA GLU A 13 16.15 -6.65 19.25
C GLU A 13 15.60 -7.65 18.21
N PRO A 14 14.97 -7.19 17.12
CA PRO A 14 14.55 -8.10 16.07
C PRO A 14 15.80 -8.69 15.42
N SER A 15 16.00 -9.99 15.66
CA SER A 15 17.01 -10.80 14.99
C SER A 15 16.89 -10.60 13.49
N GLY A 16 17.99 -10.20 12.85
CA GLY A 16 18.11 -10.00 11.41
C GLY A 16 17.73 -11.25 10.63
N GLY A 17 16.44 -11.35 10.27
CA GLY A 17 15.99 -12.19 9.18
C GLY A 17 16.44 -11.52 7.90
N ALA A 18 17.48 -12.07 7.28
CA ALA A 18 17.87 -11.69 5.93
C ALA A 18 16.63 -11.77 5.03
N ALA A 19 16.22 -10.63 4.48
CA ALA A 19 15.20 -10.58 3.44
C ALA A 19 15.63 -11.53 2.32
N PRO A 20 14.75 -12.42 1.83
CA PRO A 20 15.10 -13.29 0.73
C PRO A 20 15.49 -12.40 -0.45
N ALA A 21 16.68 -12.63 -0.99
CA ALA A 21 17.18 -11.93 -2.17
C ALA A 21 16.09 -12.01 -3.26
N ALA A 22 15.61 -10.85 -3.71
CA ALA A 22 14.59 -10.73 -4.73
C ALA A 22 15.05 -11.49 -5.98
N ALA A 23 14.50 -12.69 -6.17
CA ALA A 23 14.66 -13.44 -7.40
C ALA A 23 13.88 -12.67 -8.49
N ASN A 24 14.61 -11.82 -9.22
CA ASN A 24 14.16 -11.23 -10.49
C ASN A 24 14.10 -12.34 -11.56
N GLY A 25 13.25 -13.34 -11.34
CA GLY A 25 12.86 -14.26 -12.40
C GLY A 25 11.86 -13.55 -13.29
N GLU A 26 12.08 -13.59 -14.61
CA GLU A 26 11.04 -13.24 -15.58
C GLU A 26 9.87 -14.20 -15.38
N VAL A 27 8.84 -13.78 -14.64
CA VAL A 27 7.60 -14.54 -14.49
C VAL A 27 6.75 -14.26 -15.71
N GLU A 28 6.55 -15.26 -16.55
CA GLU A 28 5.65 -15.17 -17.70
C GLU A 28 4.20 -15.10 -17.21
N ILE A 29 3.53 -13.97 -17.45
CA ILE A 29 2.16 -13.73 -17.00
C ILE A 29 1.20 -14.26 -18.08
N THR A 30 0.41 -15.26 -17.72
CA THR A 30 -0.60 -15.84 -18.62
C THR A 30 -1.74 -14.83 -18.85
N LYS A 31 -1.99 -14.47 -20.11
CA LYS A 31 -3.06 -13.53 -20.49
C LYS A 31 -3.98 -14.10 -21.58
N PRO A 32 -5.23 -13.64 -21.67
CA PRO A 32 -6.11 -13.97 -22.78
C PRO A 32 -5.54 -13.51 -24.13
N ARG A 33 -5.84 -14.24 -25.22
CA ARG A 33 -5.34 -13.91 -26.56
C ARG A 33 -5.77 -12.52 -27.07
N ASN A 34 -6.89 -12.00 -26.58
CA ASN A 34 -7.43 -10.71 -26.98
C ASN A 34 -6.85 -9.55 -26.15
N ASP A 35 -6.03 -9.84 -25.13
CA ASP A 35 -5.46 -8.83 -24.25
C ASP A 35 -4.17 -8.23 -24.83
N LYS A 36 -4.27 -6.99 -25.29
CA LYS A 36 -3.15 -6.26 -25.91
C LYS A 36 -2.18 -5.67 -24.90
N ARG A 37 -2.52 -5.64 -23.61
CA ARG A 37 -1.73 -4.98 -22.56
C ARG A 37 -0.42 -5.71 -22.31
N GLY A 38 0.61 -4.95 -21.94
CA GLY A 38 1.88 -5.46 -21.44
C GLY A 38 1.82 -5.70 -19.94
N TYR A 39 2.42 -6.79 -19.46
CA TYR A 39 2.45 -7.14 -18.05
C TYR A 39 3.87 -7.44 -17.61
N ARG A 40 4.27 -6.96 -16.43
CA ARG A 40 5.56 -7.28 -15.84
C ARG A 40 5.44 -7.37 -14.32
N ARG A 41 5.91 -8.49 -13.75
CA ARG A 41 6.09 -8.62 -12.31
C ARG A 41 7.46 -8.05 -11.93
N VAL A 42 7.49 -7.23 -10.89
CA VAL A 42 8.70 -6.67 -10.30
C VAL A 42 8.67 -6.92 -8.81
N VAL A 43 9.79 -7.35 -8.23
CA VAL A 43 9.96 -7.44 -6.78
C VAL A 43 10.95 -6.35 -6.37
N LEU A 44 10.51 -5.42 -5.54
CA LEU A 44 11.33 -4.32 -5.07
C LEU A 44 12.34 -4.80 -4.00
N PRO A 45 13.42 -4.05 -3.72
CA PRO A 45 14.40 -4.41 -2.68
C PRO A 45 13.81 -4.56 -1.28
N ASN A 46 12.67 -3.92 -0.99
CA ASN A 46 11.91 -4.07 0.25
C ASN A 46 10.93 -5.25 0.24
N ALA A 47 11.09 -6.19 -0.71
CA ALA A 47 10.25 -7.35 -0.94
C ALA A 47 8.79 -7.06 -1.36
N LEU A 48 8.46 -5.81 -1.69
CA LEU A 48 7.14 -5.50 -2.24
C LEU A 48 7.00 -6.10 -3.65
N GLU A 49 5.93 -6.87 -3.85
CA GLU A 49 5.59 -7.42 -5.15
C GLU A 49 4.70 -6.45 -5.92
N CYS A 50 5.11 -6.09 -7.13
CA CYS A 50 4.41 -5.17 -8.00
C CYS A 50 4.04 -5.85 -9.32
N LEU A 51 2.81 -5.66 -9.76
CA LEU A 51 2.37 -5.99 -11.10
C LEU A 51 2.21 -4.69 -11.90
N VAL A 52 3.09 -4.49 -12.88
CA VAL A 52 3.03 -3.32 -13.78
C VAL A 52 2.26 -3.70 -15.03
N ILE A 53 1.23 -2.92 -15.35
CA ILE A 53 0.38 -3.11 -16.53
C ILE A 53 0.57 -1.89 -17.42
N SER A 54 0.98 -2.10 -18.67
CA SER A 54 1.13 -1.05 -19.68
C SER A 54 0.02 -1.19 -20.72
N ASP A 55 -0.82 -0.16 -20.80
CA ASP A 55 -1.86 0.01 -21.80
C ASP A 55 -1.70 1.40 -22.45
N PRO A 56 -1.07 1.50 -23.64
CA PRO A 56 -0.86 2.79 -24.29
C PRO A 56 -2.15 3.51 -24.72
N ASP A 57 -3.27 2.78 -24.83
CA ASP A 57 -4.55 3.31 -25.32
C ASP A 57 -5.48 3.74 -24.16
N THR A 58 -5.02 3.68 -22.90
CA THR A 58 -5.87 3.98 -21.73
C THR A 58 -6.01 5.49 -21.47
N ASP A 59 -7.26 5.96 -21.35
CA ASP A 59 -7.57 7.34 -20.96
C ASP A 59 -7.24 7.63 -19.48
N LYS A 60 -7.38 6.59 -18.65
CA LYS A 60 -7.13 6.67 -17.20
C LYS A 60 -6.05 5.68 -16.78
N ALA A 61 -5.18 6.16 -15.91
CA ALA A 61 -4.26 5.31 -15.18
C ALA A 61 -4.82 5.00 -13.78
N ALA A 62 -4.36 3.91 -13.18
CA ALA A 62 -4.82 3.47 -11.88
C ALA A 62 -3.70 2.74 -11.13
N ALA A 63 -3.78 2.77 -9.80
CA ALA A 63 -2.93 1.97 -8.95
C ALA A 63 -3.75 1.37 -7.80
N SER A 64 -3.28 0.24 -7.28
CA SER A 64 -3.84 -0.40 -6.09
C SER A 64 -2.72 -0.98 -5.24
N MET A 65 -2.82 -0.80 -3.92
CA MET A 65 -1.91 -1.37 -2.93
C MET A 65 -2.71 -2.20 -1.94
N ASN A 66 -2.28 -3.45 -1.75
CA ASN A 66 -2.85 -4.36 -0.77
C ASN A 66 -1.87 -4.58 0.38
N VAL A 67 -2.36 -4.40 1.61
CA VAL A 67 -1.64 -4.76 2.82
C VAL A 67 -2.27 -6.04 3.38
N SER A 68 -1.47 -7.08 3.60
CA SER A 68 -1.92 -8.37 4.15
C SER A 68 -2.15 -8.33 5.66
N VAL A 69 -2.89 -7.31 6.11
CA VAL A 69 -3.37 -7.11 7.48
C VAL A 69 -4.80 -6.56 7.36
N GLY A 70 -5.71 -7.06 8.19
CA GLY A 70 -7.09 -6.58 8.26
C GLY A 70 -7.59 -6.53 9.70
N TYR A 71 -8.90 -6.45 9.90
CA TYR A 71 -9.49 -6.28 11.24
C TYR A 71 -9.34 -7.50 12.16
N PHE A 72 -8.89 -8.67 11.67
CA PHE A 72 -8.49 -9.79 12.54
C PHE A 72 -7.22 -9.51 13.34
N CYS A 73 -6.44 -8.52 12.93
CA CYS A 73 -5.25 -8.06 13.63
C CYS A 73 -5.52 -6.85 14.53
N ASP A 74 -6.78 -6.47 14.73
CA ASP A 74 -7.13 -5.41 15.67
C ASP A 74 -6.71 -5.81 17.10
N PRO A 75 -6.00 -4.95 17.83
CA PRO A 75 -5.57 -5.26 19.18
C PRO A 75 -6.77 -5.32 20.14
N GLU A 76 -6.63 -6.13 21.19
CA GLU A 76 -7.66 -6.22 22.22
C GLU A 76 -7.94 -4.84 22.83
N GLY A 77 -9.23 -4.50 22.92
CA GLY A 77 -9.68 -3.20 23.42
C GLY A 77 -9.81 -2.09 22.38
N LEU A 78 -9.38 -2.31 21.12
CA LEU A 78 -9.54 -1.35 20.02
C LEU A 78 -10.13 -2.00 18.76
N PRO A 79 -11.37 -2.54 18.83
CA PRO A 79 -12.02 -3.09 17.65
C PRO A 79 -12.26 -1.99 16.61
N GLY A 80 -11.94 -2.28 15.35
CA GLY A 80 -12.06 -1.35 14.22
C GLY A 80 -10.81 -0.50 13.97
N LEU A 81 -9.68 -0.75 14.64
CA LEU A 81 -8.46 0.03 14.46
C LEU A 81 -7.91 -0.05 13.03
N ALA A 82 -7.88 -1.22 12.41
CA ALA A 82 -7.43 -1.37 11.03
C ALA A 82 -8.30 -0.55 10.06
N HIS A 83 -9.62 -0.58 10.25
CA HIS A 83 -10.54 0.23 9.45
C HIS A 83 -10.35 1.72 9.74
N PHE A 84 -10.19 2.12 11.00
CA PHE A 84 -9.94 3.51 11.35
C PHE A 84 -8.63 4.04 10.74
N LEU A 85 -7.57 3.23 10.78
CA LEU A 85 -6.28 3.57 10.16
C LEU A 85 -6.42 3.77 8.65
N GLU A 86 -7.22 2.95 7.96
CA GLU A 86 -7.51 3.12 6.53
C GLU A 86 -8.10 4.51 6.22
N HIS A 87 -9.08 4.98 7.01
CA HIS A 87 -9.61 6.35 6.86
C HIS A 87 -8.54 7.41 7.12
N MET A 88 -7.72 7.22 8.14
CA MET A 88 -6.69 8.19 8.53
C MET A 88 -5.59 8.36 7.48
N LEU A 89 -5.30 7.33 6.69
CA LEU A 89 -4.28 7.41 5.63
C LEU A 89 -4.68 8.32 4.46
N PHE A 90 -5.97 8.64 4.29
CA PHE A 90 -6.40 9.65 3.32
C PHE A 90 -6.28 11.09 3.81
N TYR A 91 -5.98 11.30 5.10
CA TYR A 91 -6.04 12.62 5.71
C TYR A 91 -4.83 13.47 5.35
N ALA A 92 -3.61 13.02 5.67
CA ALA A 92 -2.36 13.70 5.37
C ALA A 92 -1.16 12.74 5.50
N SER A 93 -0.03 13.12 4.90
CA SER A 93 1.26 12.46 5.06
C SER A 93 2.37 13.46 5.37
N GLU A 94 3.57 12.99 5.73
CA GLU A 94 4.70 13.89 6.01
C GLU A 94 5.07 14.76 4.80
N LYS A 95 5.04 14.19 3.60
CA LYS A 95 5.32 14.89 2.33
C LYS A 95 4.16 15.78 1.90
N TYR A 96 2.92 15.40 2.22
CA TYR A 96 1.69 16.13 1.90
C TYR A 96 0.88 16.41 3.17
N PRO A 97 1.29 17.40 3.99
CA PRO A 97 0.69 17.66 5.30
C PRO A 97 -0.67 18.37 5.22
N ILE A 98 -1.05 18.86 4.04
CA ILE A 98 -2.33 19.54 3.83
C ILE A 98 -3.44 18.48 3.80
N GLU A 99 -4.38 18.64 4.71
CA GLU A 99 -5.58 17.81 4.82
C GLU A 99 -6.32 17.74 3.47
N ASP A 100 -6.80 16.54 3.12
CA ASP A 100 -7.54 16.26 1.89
C ASP A 100 -6.79 16.59 0.58
N SER A 101 -5.50 16.92 0.62
CA SER A 101 -4.72 17.26 -0.57
C SER A 101 -4.71 16.14 -1.61
N TYR A 102 -4.64 14.89 -1.16
CA TYR A 102 -4.78 13.71 -2.02
C TYR A 102 -6.16 13.62 -2.65
N SER A 103 -7.23 13.68 -1.84
CA SER A 103 -8.62 13.63 -2.32
C SER A 103 -8.90 14.73 -3.35
N LYS A 104 -8.42 15.94 -3.09
CA LYS A 104 -8.57 17.09 -3.97
C LYS A 104 -7.81 16.89 -5.29
N TYR A 105 -6.56 16.44 -5.22
CA TYR A 105 -5.76 16.16 -6.42
C TYR A 105 -6.45 15.14 -7.33
N ILE A 106 -6.89 14.01 -6.77
CA ILE A 106 -7.57 12.96 -7.53
C ILE A 106 -8.84 13.51 -8.20
N ALA A 107 -9.65 14.28 -7.47
CA ALA A 107 -10.89 14.85 -8.00
C ALA A 107 -10.65 15.88 -9.11
N GLU A 108 -9.63 16.75 -8.97
CA GLU A 108 -9.27 17.77 -9.97
C GLU A 108 -8.75 17.16 -11.27
N HIS A 109 -8.15 15.96 -11.21
CA HIS A 109 -7.59 15.24 -12.36
C HIS A 109 -8.48 14.11 -12.86
N GLY A 110 -9.80 14.28 -12.70
CA GLY A 110 -10.83 13.39 -13.28
C GLY A 110 -10.89 12.00 -12.66
N GLY A 111 -10.23 11.79 -11.53
CA GLY A 111 -10.04 10.52 -10.87
C GLY A 111 -11.07 10.19 -9.79
N SER A 112 -10.93 9.00 -9.23
CA SER A 112 -11.64 8.57 -8.01
C SER A 112 -10.72 7.75 -7.12
N ARG A 113 -10.96 7.77 -5.81
CA ARG A 113 -10.20 6.98 -4.83
C ARG A 113 -11.13 6.22 -3.90
N ASN A 114 -10.69 5.07 -3.43
CA ASN A 114 -11.39 4.34 -2.38
C ASN A 114 -10.45 3.36 -1.67
N ALA A 115 -10.92 2.78 -0.59
CA ALA A 115 -10.28 1.68 0.09
C ALA A 115 -11.31 0.78 0.77
N PHE A 116 -10.88 -0.39 1.21
CA PHE A 116 -11.67 -1.22 2.11
C PHE A 116 -10.77 -2.00 3.05
N THR A 117 -11.30 -2.25 4.25
CA THR A 117 -10.71 -3.15 5.23
C THR A 117 -11.54 -4.42 5.35
N SER A 118 -10.91 -5.56 5.14
CA SER A 118 -11.47 -6.89 5.27
C SER A 118 -10.85 -7.61 6.47
N ARG A 119 -11.15 -8.91 6.62
CA ARG A 119 -10.64 -9.74 7.73
C ARG A 119 -9.11 -9.75 7.76
N GLU A 120 -8.49 -9.96 6.61
CA GLU A 120 -7.06 -10.25 6.48
C GLU A 120 -6.32 -9.25 5.59
N HIS A 121 -7.05 -8.32 4.95
CA HIS A 121 -6.48 -7.37 4.01
C HIS A 121 -7.10 -5.98 4.12
N THR A 122 -6.27 -4.97 3.92
CA THR A 122 -6.69 -3.60 3.65
C THR A 122 -6.16 -3.20 2.28
N ASN A 123 -7.05 -2.75 1.40
CA ASN A 123 -6.71 -2.40 0.03
C ASN A 123 -7.03 -0.93 -0.24
N PHE A 124 -6.09 -0.22 -0.85
CA PHE A 124 -6.22 1.16 -1.28
C PHE A 124 -6.11 1.20 -2.80
N PHE A 125 -6.94 2.01 -3.46
CA PHE A 125 -6.88 2.14 -4.91
C PHE A 125 -7.41 3.48 -5.39
N PHE A 126 -6.91 3.90 -6.54
CA PHE A 126 -7.38 5.10 -7.23
C PHE A 126 -7.28 4.95 -8.75
N ASP A 127 -8.03 5.78 -9.44
CA ASP A 127 -7.86 6.09 -10.86
C ASP A 127 -7.67 7.60 -11.04
N VAL A 128 -7.00 8.00 -12.11
CA VAL A 128 -6.75 9.39 -12.50
C VAL A 128 -6.53 9.47 -14.01
N ASN A 129 -6.64 10.65 -14.62
CA ASN A 129 -6.24 10.84 -16.02
C ASN A 129 -4.79 10.40 -16.24
N ASN A 130 -4.50 9.77 -17.39
CA ASN A 130 -3.23 9.10 -17.67
C ASN A 130 -1.99 10.00 -17.44
N ASP A 131 -2.09 11.27 -17.80
CA ASP A 131 -1.04 12.30 -17.69
C ASP A 131 -0.71 12.73 -16.25
N CYS A 132 -1.51 12.29 -15.27
CA CYS A 132 -1.39 12.68 -13.86
C CYS A 132 -0.98 11.51 -12.95
N LEU A 133 -0.61 10.36 -13.52
CA LEU A 133 -0.31 9.15 -12.75
C LEU A 133 0.86 9.33 -11.79
N ASP A 134 1.96 9.91 -12.26
CA ASP A 134 3.20 10.02 -11.46
C ASP A 134 2.97 10.81 -10.17
N ASP A 135 2.30 11.96 -10.29
CA ASP A 135 1.93 12.82 -9.18
C ASP A 135 0.88 12.17 -8.27
N ALA A 136 -0.09 11.44 -8.83
CA ALA A 136 -1.10 10.73 -8.04
C ALA A 136 -0.49 9.57 -7.24
N LEU A 137 0.48 8.86 -7.81
CA LEU A 137 1.15 7.72 -7.20
C LEU A 137 2.20 8.13 -6.14
N ASP A 138 2.76 9.33 -6.25
CA ASP A 138 3.72 9.89 -5.31
C ASP A 138 3.07 10.36 -3.99
N ARG A 139 1.76 10.61 -3.99
CA ARG A 139 0.98 11.06 -2.83
C ARG A 139 0.49 9.90 -1.98
#